data_AF-A0A1A9WBT8-F1
#
_entry.id   AF-A0A1A9WBT8-F1
#
_cell.length_a   1.000
_cell.length_b   1.000
_cell.length_c   1.000
_cell.angle_alpha   90.00
_cell.angle_beta   90.00
_cell.angle_gamma   90.00
#
_symmetry.space_group_name_H-M   'P 1'
#
loop_
_entity.id
_entity.type
_entity.pdbx_description
1 polymer ?
#
loop_
_entity_poly.entity_id
_entity_poly.type
_entity_poly.pdbx_seq_one_letter_code
_entity_poly.pdbx_strand_id
1 'polypeptide(L)'
;MHGRLKIRTTEEERERKKKEQALKVKAYKAAMQLIMTKRQKQEYDDEMLNATTPILQRNPDVTTLWNIRRECVLEKVKYMNSLTEEQKTQDDNENKNENENENENEKSTEETKEIKIHQIFDKELKFTENCLPVNSKSYNIWHHRCWVLENSPQADWQNELMLCSAYLKIDERNFHTWDYRRYVADKAKISKEKELDFCTEKIKVNFSNYSSWHQRSLLLPILYPYKGEAKPKKPMGEEKLKEELEMVLTAAFTDPNDSSAWFYQRWLLGYSRPEMAVCAFRANKKKIVIAFTKPLTNKDLKITLKSKDKEHELIDWHTLNLGPSDSMLTTTLKTEIDLKIFNYIEVYTPLYRNLASKWILQKALMDWSKTENIPKQLNLNDLKQLTTLTDPQYLCIADEILLSDNLKQRYTQLKTFQDI
;
A
#
# COMPACT_ATOMS: atom_id res chain seq x y z
N MET A 1 -4.01 -23.79 7.03
CA MET A 1 -4.68 -24.67 8.01
C MET A 1 -4.92 -23.87 9.29
N HIS A 2 -6.16 -23.48 9.58
CA HIS A 2 -6.51 -22.78 10.82
C HIS A 2 -7.71 -23.47 11.48
N GLY A 3 -7.81 -23.37 12.81
CA GLY A 3 -9.02 -23.73 13.57
C GLY A 3 -9.41 -25.21 13.58
N ARG A 4 -8.53 -26.16 13.23
CA ARG A 4 -8.88 -27.59 13.31
C ARG A 4 -8.98 -28.03 14.78
N LEU A 5 -10.21 -28.17 15.26
CA LEU A 5 -10.51 -28.75 16.56
C LEU A 5 -9.97 -30.19 16.63
N LYS A 6 -9.21 -30.48 17.68
CA LYS A 6 -8.69 -31.82 17.94
C LYS A 6 -9.80 -32.65 18.58
N ILE A 7 -10.58 -33.34 17.75
CA ILE A 7 -11.65 -34.24 18.22
C ILE A 7 -11.05 -35.63 18.46
N ARG A 8 -11.30 -36.22 19.64
CA ARG A 8 -11.03 -37.65 19.87
C ARG A 8 -12.09 -38.46 19.12
N THR A 9 -11.69 -39.14 18.06
CA THR A 9 -12.58 -40.05 17.29
C THR A 9 -12.28 -41.50 17.65
N THR A 10 -13.31 -42.34 17.65
CA THR A 10 -13.18 -43.80 17.80
C THR A 10 -12.41 -44.40 16.62
N GLU A 11 -11.89 -45.61 16.79
CA GLU A 11 -11.13 -46.29 15.72
C GLU A 11 -12.02 -46.58 14.50
N GLU A 12 -13.25 -47.05 14.72
CA GLU A 12 -14.22 -47.31 13.67
C GLU A 12 -14.56 -46.05 12.85
N GLU A 13 -14.76 -44.90 13.52
CA GLU A 13 -15.02 -43.64 12.83
C GLU A 13 -13.79 -43.15 12.06
N ARG A 14 -12.58 -43.42 12.57
CA ARG A 14 -11.33 -43.10 11.89
C ARG A 14 -11.17 -43.93 10.62
N GLU A 15 -11.47 -45.24 10.68
CA GLU A 15 -11.44 -46.12 9.52
C GLU A 15 -12.47 -45.70 8.46
N ARG A 16 -13.70 -45.37 8.87
CA ARG A 16 -14.74 -44.85 7.96
C ARG A 16 -14.28 -43.58 7.25
N LYS A 17 -13.78 -42.59 8.01
CA LYS A 17 -13.22 -41.34 7.44
C LYS A 17 -12.05 -41.61 6.49
N LYS A 18 -11.18 -42.56 6.81
CA LYS A 18 -10.05 -42.96 5.96
C LYS A 18 -10.52 -43.56 4.63
N LYS A 19 -11.53 -44.45 4.66
CA LYS A 19 -12.14 -45.03 3.44
C LYS A 19 -12.80 -43.96 2.57
N GLU A 20 -13.60 -43.07 3.16
CA GLU A 20 -14.20 -41.94 2.44
C GLU A 20 -13.14 -41.02 1.83
N GLN A 21 -12.09 -40.69 2.58
CA GLN A 21 -11.01 -39.84 2.09
C GLN A 21 -10.24 -40.49 0.96
N ALA A 22 -10.01 -41.82 1.00
CA ALA A 22 -9.38 -42.55 -0.09
C ALA A 22 -10.20 -42.49 -1.39
N LEU A 23 -11.52 -42.64 -1.32
CA LEU A 23 -12.41 -42.49 -2.49
C LEU A 23 -12.35 -41.07 -3.06
N LYS A 24 -12.38 -40.06 -2.18
CA LYS A 24 -12.26 -38.64 -2.56
C LYS A 24 -10.91 -38.33 -3.21
N VAL A 25 -9.82 -38.90 -2.71
CA VAL A 25 -8.48 -38.77 -3.30
C VAL A 25 -8.42 -39.46 -4.67
N LYS A 26 -9.03 -40.63 -4.83
CA LYS A 26 -9.08 -41.32 -6.13
C LYS A 26 -9.81 -40.48 -7.18
N ALA A 27 -10.97 -39.92 -6.84
CA ALA A 27 -11.72 -39.02 -7.73
C ALA A 27 -10.92 -37.77 -8.08
N TYR A 28 -10.27 -37.14 -7.09
CA TYR A 28 -9.40 -35.98 -7.31
C TYR A 28 -8.24 -36.30 -8.28
N LYS A 29 -7.56 -37.44 -8.09
CA LYS A 29 -6.46 -37.86 -8.97
C LYS A 29 -6.92 -38.09 -10.40
N ALA A 30 -8.06 -38.76 -10.58
CA ALA A 30 -8.63 -39.00 -11.91
C ALA A 30 -9.00 -37.68 -12.61
N ALA A 31 -9.67 -36.76 -11.92
CA ALA A 31 -10.01 -35.45 -12.46
C ALA A 31 -8.76 -34.62 -12.82
N MET A 32 -7.75 -34.60 -11.94
CA MET A 32 -6.47 -33.93 -12.23
C MET A 32 -5.74 -34.54 -13.43
N GLN A 33 -5.78 -35.86 -13.58
CA GLN A 33 -5.17 -36.52 -14.74
C GLN A 33 -5.87 -36.12 -16.03
N LEU A 34 -7.21 -36.14 -16.06
CA LEU A 34 -8.00 -35.66 -17.20
C LEU A 34 -7.64 -34.22 -17.56
N ILE A 35 -7.65 -33.31 -16.58
CA ILE A 35 -7.31 -31.89 -16.75
C ILE A 35 -5.91 -31.73 -17.35
N MET A 36 -4.91 -32.44 -16.81
CA MET A 36 -3.53 -32.32 -17.29
C MET A 36 -3.36 -32.89 -18.70
N THR A 37 -4.02 -34.00 -19.03
CA THR A 37 -4.00 -34.56 -20.39
C THR A 37 -4.64 -33.60 -21.39
N LYS A 38 -5.81 -33.03 -21.08
CA LYS A 38 -6.45 -32.04 -21.96
C LYS A 38 -5.59 -30.79 -22.13
N ARG A 39 -4.94 -30.31 -21.05
CA ARG A 39 -4.03 -29.16 -21.11
C ARG A 39 -2.82 -29.42 -22.00
N GLN A 40 -2.22 -30.61 -21.94
CA GLN A 40 -1.10 -30.98 -22.82
C GLN A 40 -1.49 -30.97 -24.30
N LYS A 41 -2.74 -31.31 -24.60
CA LYS A 41 -3.30 -31.26 -25.96
C LYS A 41 -3.88 -29.90 -26.34
N GLN A 42 -3.84 -28.91 -25.44
CA GLN A 42 -4.46 -27.59 -25.62
C GLN A 42 -5.99 -27.65 -25.89
N GLU A 43 -6.66 -28.65 -25.32
CA GLU A 43 -8.12 -28.82 -25.41
C GLU A 43 -8.81 -28.03 -24.29
N TYR A 44 -9.19 -26.78 -24.57
CA TYR A 44 -9.82 -25.87 -23.60
C TYR A 44 -11.34 -25.79 -23.80
N ASP A 45 -12.08 -26.72 -23.23
CA ASP A 45 -13.52 -26.88 -23.45
C ASP A 45 -14.35 -26.93 -22.15
N ASP A 46 -15.67 -27.11 -22.30
CA ASP A 46 -16.61 -27.21 -21.19
C ASP A 46 -16.37 -28.47 -20.33
N GLU A 47 -15.80 -29.54 -20.89
CA GLU A 47 -15.42 -30.73 -20.11
C GLU A 47 -14.30 -30.38 -19.12
N MET A 48 -13.31 -29.59 -19.54
CA MET A 48 -12.23 -29.11 -18.67
C MET A 48 -12.77 -28.18 -17.57
N LEU A 49 -13.70 -27.27 -17.89
CA LEU A 49 -14.39 -26.45 -16.89
C LEU A 49 -15.19 -27.30 -15.88
N ASN A 50 -15.89 -28.34 -16.35
CA ASN A 50 -16.64 -29.25 -15.49
C ASN A 50 -15.72 -30.09 -14.60
N ALA A 51 -14.57 -30.54 -15.10
CA ALA A 51 -13.58 -31.28 -14.33
C ALA A 51 -12.92 -30.45 -13.22
N THR A 52 -12.70 -29.15 -13.45
CA THR A 52 -12.11 -28.25 -12.43
C THR A 52 -13.10 -27.85 -11.33
N THR A 53 -14.39 -27.78 -11.64
CA THR A 53 -15.47 -27.33 -10.75
C THR A 53 -15.49 -28.04 -9.37
N PRO A 54 -15.61 -29.38 -9.28
CA PRO A 54 -15.71 -30.07 -8.00
C PRO A 54 -14.42 -29.99 -7.18
N ILE A 55 -13.27 -29.76 -7.82
CA ILE A 55 -12.00 -29.59 -7.14
C ILE A 55 -11.96 -28.23 -6.45
N LEU A 56 -12.28 -27.17 -7.18
CA LEU A 56 -12.23 -25.79 -6.68
C LEU A 56 -13.35 -25.46 -5.69
N GLN A 57 -14.55 -26.02 -5.86
CA GLN A 57 -15.63 -25.95 -4.87
C GLN A 57 -15.30 -26.69 -3.56
N ARG A 58 -14.17 -27.39 -3.49
CA ARG A 58 -13.70 -28.05 -2.28
C ARG A 58 -12.38 -27.51 -1.77
N ASN A 59 -11.52 -27.09 -2.68
CA ASN A 59 -10.24 -26.45 -2.40
C ASN A 59 -10.00 -25.33 -3.42
N PRO A 60 -10.46 -24.11 -3.15
CA PRO A 60 -10.26 -22.99 -4.07
C PRO A 60 -8.81 -22.50 -4.10
N ASP A 61 -7.91 -23.03 -3.27
CA ASP A 61 -6.52 -22.59 -3.21
C ASP A 61 -5.61 -23.29 -4.25
N VAL A 62 -6.17 -24.08 -5.17
CA VAL A 62 -5.42 -24.68 -6.28
C VAL A 62 -5.27 -23.66 -7.42
N THR A 63 -4.26 -22.80 -7.34
CA THR A 63 -4.03 -21.69 -8.29
C THR A 63 -4.00 -22.13 -9.76
N THR A 64 -3.36 -23.26 -10.07
CA THR A 64 -3.24 -23.75 -11.46
C THR A 64 -4.60 -23.98 -12.12
N LEU A 65 -5.62 -24.41 -11.36
CA LEU A 65 -6.95 -24.67 -11.95
C LEU A 65 -7.68 -23.37 -12.29
N TRP A 66 -7.48 -22.29 -11.55
CA TRP A 66 -8.01 -20.98 -11.92
C TRP A 66 -7.41 -20.46 -13.22
N ASN A 67 -6.10 -20.67 -13.43
CA ASN A 67 -5.43 -20.31 -14.67
C ASN A 67 -6.04 -21.08 -15.85
N ILE A 68 -6.22 -22.39 -15.68
CA ILE A 68 -6.87 -23.26 -16.68
C ILE A 68 -8.29 -22.78 -17.00
N ARG A 69 -9.07 -22.42 -15.98
CA ARG A 69 -10.42 -21.89 -16.21
C ARG A 69 -10.40 -20.60 -17.03
N ARG A 70 -9.45 -19.70 -16.79
CA ARG A 70 -9.28 -18.49 -17.63
C ARG A 70 -8.94 -18.85 -19.07
N GLU A 71 -8.03 -19.81 -19.29
CA GLU A 71 -7.70 -20.33 -20.62
C GLU A 71 -8.97 -20.85 -21.35
N CYS A 72 -9.78 -21.68 -20.68
CA CYS A 72 -11.07 -22.16 -21.21
C CYS A 72 -12.08 -21.05 -21.51
N VAL A 73 -12.24 -20.08 -20.61
CA VAL A 73 -13.17 -18.96 -20.81
C VAL A 73 -12.73 -18.12 -22.01
N LEU A 74 -11.43 -17.83 -22.15
CA LEU A 74 -10.90 -17.05 -23.26
C LEU A 74 -11.08 -17.77 -24.60
N GLU A 75 -10.79 -19.06 -24.68
CA GLU A 75 -11.04 -19.84 -25.90
C GLU A 75 -12.53 -19.89 -26.26
N LYS A 76 -13.42 -19.98 -25.26
CA LYS A 76 -14.86 -19.91 -25.50
C LYS A 76 -15.29 -18.54 -26.05
N VAL A 77 -14.76 -17.45 -25.51
CA VAL A 77 -15.03 -16.09 -26.03
C VAL A 77 -14.48 -15.94 -27.45
N LYS A 78 -13.28 -16.45 -27.73
CA LYS A 78 -12.68 -16.46 -29.07
C LYS A 78 -13.53 -17.23 -30.08
N TYR A 79 -14.02 -18.41 -29.71
CA TYR A 79 -14.92 -19.19 -30.54
C TYR A 79 -16.26 -18.47 -30.80
N MET A 80 -16.84 -17.82 -29.77
CA MET A 80 -18.04 -17.00 -29.95
C MET A 80 -17.80 -15.83 -30.92
N ASN A 81 -16.60 -15.25 -30.90
CA ASN A 81 -16.22 -14.21 -31.86
C ASN A 81 -16.06 -14.74 -33.29
N SER A 82 -15.46 -15.91 -33.48
CA SER A 82 -15.25 -16.49 -34.81
C SER A 82 -16.53 -16.98 -35.48
N LEU A 83 -17.47 -17.54 -34.71
CA LEU A 83 -18.78 -17.96 -35.22
C LEU A 83 -19.58 -16.82 -35.88
N THR A 84 -19.30 -15.57 -35.49
CA THR A 84 -20.00 -14.40 -36.05
C THR A 84 -19.35 -13.90 -37.34
N GLU A 85 -18.05 -14.13 -37.54
CA GLU A 85 -17.33 -13.73 -38.77
C GLU A 85 -17.68 -14.65 -39.95
N GLU A 86 -17.89 -15.95 -39.69
CA GLU A 86 -18.33 -16.92 -40.70
C GLU A 86 -19.79 -16.69 -41.16
N GLN A 87 -20.65 -16.16 -40.28
CA GLN A 87 -22.03 -15.81 -40.64
C GLN A 87 -22.10 -14.55 -41.53
N LYS A 88 -21.27 -13.53 -41.27
CA LYS A 88 -21.19 -12.34 -42.13
C LYS A 88 -20.68 -12.66 -43.55
N THR A 89 -19.70 -13.57 -43.67
CA THR A 89 -19.14 -13.96 -44.99
C THR A 89 -20.06 -14.85 -45.83
N GLN A 90 -21.05 -15.50 -45.23
CA GLN A 90 -22.12 -16.20 -45.96
C GLN A 90 -23.24 -15.25 -46.41
N ASP A 91 -23.67 -14.32 -45.56
CA ASP A 91 -24.70 -13.33 -45.94
C ASP A 91 -24.23 -12.35 -47.03
N ASP A 92 -22.95 -11.94 -47.02
CA ASP A 92 -22.35 -11.08 -48.06
C ASP A 92 -22.29 -11.75 -49.45
N ASN A 93 -22.34 -13.08 -49.52
CA ASN A 93 -22.38 -13.83 -50.78
C ASN A 93 -23.80 -14.02 -51.34
N GLU A 94 -24.85 -13.90 -50.51
CA GLU A 94 -26.25 -14.07 -50.92
C GLU A 94 -27.00 -12.75 -51.16
N ASN A 95 -26.63 -11.64 -50.49
CA ASN A 95 -27.30 -10.35 -50.66
C ASN A 95 -26.48 -9.35 -51.49
N LYS A 96 -26.69 -9.35 -52.80
CA LYS A 96 -26.19 -8.31 -53.72
C LYS A 96 -27.20 -7.21 -54.06
N ASN A 97 -28.37 -7.17 -53.44
CA ASN A 97 -29.36 -6.11 -53.65
C ASN A 97 -30.20 -5.91 -52.38
N GLU A 98 -29.94 -4.83 -51.63
CA GLU A 98 -30.91 -3.91 -50.99
C GLU A 98 -30.23 -3.14 -49.84
N ASN A 99 -29.56 -2.04 -50.20
CA ASN A 99 -28.99 -1.07 -49.26
C ASN A 99 -30.10 -0.19 -48.69
N GLU A 100 -30.56 -0.53 -47.48
CA GLU A 100 -31.07 0.42 -46.45
C GLU A 100 -31.36 -0.29 -45.10
N ASN A 101 -31.54 -1.62 -45.08
CA ASN A 101 -31.84 -2.42 -43.86
C ASN A 101 -30.62 -3.09 -43.17
N GLU A 102 -29.42 -3.01 -43.73
CA GLU A 102 -28.22 -3.69 -43.16
C GLU A 102 -27.79 -3.11 -41.81
N ASN A 103 -27.88 -1.79 -41.63
CA ASN A 103 -27.41 -1.12 -40.41
C ASN A 103 -28.21 -1.48 -39.13
N GLU A 104 -29.51 -1.80 -39.24
CA GLU A 104 -30.32 -2.22 -38.09
C GLU A 104 -30.11 -3.70 -37.75
N ASN A 105 -29.97 -4.55 -38.77
CA ASN A 105 -29.69 -5.98 -38.58
C ASN A 105 -28.30 -6.23 -37.99
N GLU A 106 -27.26 -5.52 -38.44
CA GLU A 106 -25.92 -5.64 -37.87
C GLU A 106 -25.87 -5.25 -36.39
N LYS A 107 -26.55 -4.16 -36.02
CA LYS A 107 -26.61 -3.67 -34.63
C LYS A 107 -27.31 -4.67 -33.70
N SER A 108 -28.41 -5.29 -34.16
CA SER A 108 -29.12 -6.32 -33.39
C SER A 108 -28.30 -7.61 -33.21
N THR A 109 -27.48 -7.95 -34.20
CA THR A 109 -26.63 -9.14 -34.19
C THR A 109 -25.44 -8.97 -33.25
N GLU A 110 -24.85 -7.77 -33.25
CA GLU A 110 -23.75 -7.41 -32.34
C GLU A 110 -24.20 -7.33 -30.88
N GLU A 111 -25.38 -6.76 -30.62
CA GLU A 111 -25.99 -6.74 -29.29
C GLU A 111 -26.28 -8.17 -28.78
N THR A 112 -26.78 -9.06 -29.66
CA THR A 112 -27.01 -10.48 -29.32
C THR A 112 -25.70 -11.22 -29.02
N LYS A 113 -24.60 -10.86 -29.69
CA LYS A 113 -23.26 -11.43 -29.46
C LYS A 113 -22.70 -11.01 -28.10
N GLU A 114 -22.74 -9.73 -27.78
CA GLU A 114 -22.28 -9.21 -26.49
C GLU A 114 -23.03 -9.87 -25.33
N ILE A 115 -24.35 -10.08 -25.46
CA ILE A 115 -25.17 -10.79 -24.47
C ILE A 115 -24.67 -12.23 -24.26
N LYS A 116 -24.37 -12.97 -25.33
CA LYS A 116 -23.85 -14.35 -25.20
C LYS A 116 -22.47 -14.39 -24.57
N ILE A 117 -21.59 -13.44 -24.89
CA ILE A 117 -20.26 -13.32 -24.26
C ILE A 117 -20.41 -12.97 -22.77
N HIS A 118 -21.30 -12.03 -22.43
CA HIS A 118 -21.61 -11.67 -21.05
C HIS A 118 -22.06 -12.90 -20.24
N GLN A 119 -22.95 -13.74 -20.80
CA GLN A 119 -23.42 -14.96 -20.14
C GLN A 119 -22.30 -15.96 -19.80
N ILE A 120 -21.18 -15.97 -20.55
CA ILE A 120 -20.01 -16.80 -20.21
C ILE A 120 -19.39 -16.30 -18.90
N PHE A 121 -19.19 -14.99 -18.78
CA PHE A 121 -18.64 -14.37 -17.58
C PHE A 121 -19.59 -14.45 -16.39
N ASP A 122 -20.91 -14.32 -16.58
CA ASP A 122 -21.91 -14.49 -15.52
C ASP A 122 -21.87 -15.89 -14.89
N LYS A 123 -21.74 -16.93 -15.74
CA LYS A 123 -21.58 -18.30 -15.26
C LYS A 123 -20.32 -18.44 -14.40
N GLU A 124 -19.25 -17.74 -14.77
CA GLU A 124 -18.01 -17.75 -14.00
C GLU A 124 -18.11 -16.95 -12.69
N LEU A 125 -18.82 -15.81 -12.68
CA LEU A 125 -19.15 -15.09 -11.44
C LEU A 125 -19.97 -15.98 -10.51
N LYS A 126 -21.00 -16.67 -11.02
CA LYS A 126 -21.79 -17.62 -10.23
C LYS A 126 -20.94 -18.76 -9.68
N PHE A 127 -19.99 -19.25 -10.46
CA PHE A 127 -19.04 -20.26 -10.00
C PHE A 127 -18.16 -19.74 -8.86
N THR A 128 -17.63 -18.52 -8.94
CA THR A 128 -16.86 -17.92 -7.82
C THR A 128 -17.72 -17.75 -6.57
N GLU A 129 -18.99 -17.36 -6.69
CA GLU A 129 -19.94 -17.27 -5.57
C GLU A 129 -20.13 -18.61 -4.86
N ASN A 130 -20.14 -19.72 -5.60
CA ASN A 130 -20.23 -21.06 -5.02
C ASN A 130 -18.94 -21.48 -4.30
N CYS A 131 -17.79 -20.87 -4.63
CA CYS A 131 -16.50 -21.16 -4.01
C CYS A 131 -16.26 -20.29 -2.75
N LEU A 132 -16.80 -19.08 -2.68
CA LEU A 132 -16.58 -18.16 -1.56
C LEU A 132 -17.01 -18.71 -0.18
N PRO A 133 -18.14 -19.43 -0.02
CA PRO A 133 -18.50 -20.05 1.26
C PRO A 133 -17.51 -21.12 1.75
N VAL A 134 -16.74 -21.71 0.83
CA VAL A 134 -15.73 -22.74 1.15
C VAL A 134 -14.51 -22.10 1.80
N ASN A 135 -14.03 -21.00 1.22
CA ASN A 135 -12.96 -20.20 1.78
C ASN A 135 -13.05 -18.75 1.28
N SER A 136 -13.70 -17.89 2.05
CA SER A 136 -13.82 -16.45 1.74
C SER A 136 -12.50 -15.68 1.88
N LYS A 137 -11.42 -16.35 2.30
CA LYS A 137 -10.06 -15.81 2.44
C LYS A 137 -9.10 -16.39 1.39
N SER A 138 -9.63 -16.95 0.29
CA SER A 138 -8.81 -17.42 -0.82
C SER A 138 -8.42 -16.26 -1.74
N TYR A 139 -7.12 -16.00 -1.89
CA TYR A 139 -6.62 -15.04 -2.87
C TYR A 139 -7.08 -15.36 -4.29
N ASN A 140 -7.12 -16.65 -4.65
CA ASN A 140 -7.42 -17.06 -6.01
C ASN A 140 -8.86 -16.74 -6.40
N ILE A 141 -9.83 -16.90 -5.49
CA ILE A 141 -11.24 -16.59 -5.79
C ILE A 141 -11.39 -15.09 -6.09
N TRP A 142 -10.90 -14.23 -5.20
CA TRP A 142 -11.03 -12.78 -5.35
C TRP A 142 -10.28 -12.28 -6.59
N HIS A 143 -9.07 -12.77 -6.83
CA HIS A 143 -8.30 -12.43 -8.03
C HIS A 143 -9.00 -12.87 -9.32
N HIS A 144 -9.54 -14.10 -9.35
CA HIS A 144 -10.28 -14.58 -10.51
C HIS A 144 -11.56 -13.77 -10.74
N ARG A 145 -12.25 -13.36 -9.67
CA ARG A 145 -13.44 -12.52 -9.77
C ARG A 145 -13.12 -11.13 -10.32
N CYS A 146 -12.01 -10.50 -9.94
CA CYS A 146 -11.51 -9.28 -10.59
C CYS A 146 -11.31 -9.50 -12.10
N TRP A 147 -10.60 -10.58 -12.47
CA TRP A 147 -10.36 -10.90 -13.88
C TRP A 147 -11.66 -11.09 -14.68
N VAL A 148 -12.64 -11.80 -14.13
CA VAL A 148 -13.94 -12.01 -14.79
C VAL A 148 -14.63 -10.67 -15.09
N LEU A 149 -14.68 -9.77 -14.11
CA LEU A 149 -15.33 -8.46 -14.28
C LEU A 149 -14.59 -7.54 -15.25
N GLU A 150 -13.25 -7.60 -15.30
CA GLU A 150 -12.47 -6.79 -16.23
C GLU A 150 -12.61 -7.22 -17.69
N ASN A 151 -12.98 -8.48 -17.93
CA ASN A 151 -13.16 -9.03 -19.27
C ASN A 151 -14.64 -9.10 -19.69
N SER A 152 -15.58 -8.90 -18.77
CA SER A 152 -17.01 -8.88 -19.08
C SER A 152 -17.42 -7.57 -19.76
N PRO A 153 -18.13 -7.61 -20.91
CA PRO A 153 -18.59 -6.39 -21.60
C PRO A 153 -19.53 -5.51 -20.75
N GLN A 154 -20.31 -6.11 -19.84
CA GLN A 154 -21.35 -5.44 -19.06
C GLN A 154 -21.24 -5.74 -17.56
N ALA A 155 -20.04 -5.63 -17.01
CA ALA A 155 -19.80 -5.90 -15.58
C ALA A 155 -20.71 -5.07 -14.64
N ASP A 156 -21.50 -5.75 -13.80
CA ASP A 156 -22.33 -5.12 -12.77
C ASP A 156 -21.54 -4.87 -11.48
N TRP A 157 -20.83 -3.74 -11.44
CA TRP A 157 -20.06 -3.33 -10.28
C TRP A 157 -20.93 -3.01 -9.04
N GLN A 158 -22.20 -2.68 -9.23
CA GLN A 158 -23.10 -2.37 -8.11
C GLN A 158 -23.49 -3.64 -7.35
N ASN A 159 -23.75 -4.74 -8.07
CA ASN A 159 -23.94 -6.06 -7.47
C ASN A 159 -22.73 -6.50 -6.66
N GLU A 160 -21.52 -6.21 -7.12
CA GLU A 160 -20.29 -6.52 -6.40
C GLU A 160 -20.14 -5.77 -5.07
N LEU A 161 -20.61 -4.53 -5.00
CA LEU A 161 -20.67 -3.78 -3.72
C LEU A 161 -21.65 -4.42 -2.74
N MET A 162 -22.77 -4.96 -3.23
CA MET A 162 -23.73 -5.70 -2.40
C MET A 162 -23.10 -6.99 -1.87
N LEU A 163 -22.38 -7.73 -2.73
CA LEU A 163 -21.61 -8.91 -2.31
C LEU A 163 -20.59 -8.56 -1.23
N CYS A 164 -19.80 -7.50 -1.42
CA CYS A 164 -18.85 -7.03 -0.40
C CYS A 164 -19.55 -6.73 0.91
N SER A 165 -20.69 -6.05 0.87
CA SER A 165 -21.47 -5.70 2.06
C SER A 165 -21.98 -6.93 2.81
N ALA A 166 -22.40 -7.97 2.08
CA ALA A 166 -22.82 -9.26 2.65
C ALA A 166 -21.65 -9.99 3.31
N TYR A 167 -20.49 -10.11 2.65
CA TYR A 167 -19.32 -10.78 3.23
C TYR A 167 -18.72 -10.02 4.42
N LEU A 168 -18.72 -8.68 4.38
CA LEU A 168 -18.33 -7.84 5.53
C LEU A 168 -19.37 -7.81 6.66
N LYS A 169 -20.56 -8.37 6.45
CA LYS A 169 -21.52 -8.63 7.54
C LYS A 169 -21.22 -9.96 8.23
N ILE A 170 -20.66 -10.94 7.50
CA ILE A 170 -20.29 -12.26 8.03
C ILE A 170 -18.94 -12.19 8.75
N ASP A 171 -17.93 -11.61 8.10
CA ASP A 171 -16.60 -11.37 8.68
C ASP A 171 -16.15 -9.95 8.34
N GLU A 172 -16.42 -9.03 9.26
CA GLU A 172 -16.12 -7.62 9.09
C GLU A 172 -14.61 -7.30 9.07
N ARG A 173 -13.77 -8.27 9.44
CA ARG A 173 -12.30 -8.19 9.46
C ARG A 173 -11.68 -8.90 8.27
N ASN A 174 -12.48 -9.41 7.33
CA ASN A 174 -11.96 -10.05 6.12
C ASN A 174 -11.29 -9.00 5.22
N PHE A 175 -9.96 -8.91 5.30
CA PHE A 175 -9.19 -7.95 4.52
C PHE A 175 -9.32 -8.20 3.00
N HIS A 176 -9.50 -9.45 2.55
CA HIS A 176 -9.71 -9.71 1.13
C HIS A 176 -10.97 -9.05 0.60
N THR A 177 -12.05 -9.07 1.39
CA THR A 177 -13.30 -8.40 1.03
C THR A 177 -13.16 -6.88 1.09
N TRP A 178 -12.41 -6.33 2.04
CA TRP A 178 -12.10 -4.88 2.07
C TRP A 178 -11.25 -4.44 0.87
N ASP A 179 -10.22 -5.21 0.53
CA ASP A 179 -9.37 -4.97 -0.64
C ASP A 179 -10.20 -5.01 -1.93
N TYR A 180 -11.03 -6.05 -2.07
CA TYR A 180 -11.93 -6.20 -3.20
C TYR A 180 -12.97 -5.07 -3.26
N ARG A 181 -13.53 -4.66 -2.11
CA ARG A 181 -14.46 -3.51 -2.05
C ARG A 181 -13.81 -2.23 -2.55
N ARG A 182 -12.57 -1.92 -2.14
CA ARG A 182 -11.85 -0.74 -2.64
C ARG A 182 -11.70 -0.75 -4.15
N TYR A 183 -11.34 -1.91 -4.70
CA TYR A 183 -11.22 -2.11 -6.14
C TYR A 183 -12.57 -1.91 -6.86
N VAL A 184 -13.64 -2.55 -6.38
CA VAL A 184 -14.98 -2.44 -6.95
C VAL A 184 -15.54 -1.02 -6.83
N ALA A 185 -15.37 -0.36 -5.68
CA ALA A 185 -15.84 1.00 -5.46
C ALA A 185 -15.20 2.00 -6.43
N ASP A 186 -13.91 1.82 -6.74
CA ASP A 186 -13.21 2.62 -7.76
C ASP A 186 -13.79 2.37 -9.17
N LYS A 187 -13.97 1.10 -9.56
CA LYS A 187 -14.56 0.72 -10.85
C LYS A 187 -16.01 1.20 -11.01
N ALA A 188 -16.81 1.13 -9.94
CA ALA A 188 -18.17 1.65 -9.85
C ALA A 188 -18.24 3.18 -9.74
N LYS A 189 -17.10 3.88 -9.63
CA LYS A 189 -17.01 5.33 -9.45
C LYS A 189 -17.80 5.82 -8.23
N ILE A 190 -17.80 5.04 -7.14
CA ILE A 190 -18.40 5.45 -5.87
C ILE A 190 -17.57 6.59 -5.29
N SER A 191 -18.26 7.64 -4.82
CA SER A 191 -17.59 8.78 -4.23
C SER A 191 -16.93 8.38 -2.91
N LYS A 192 -15.82 9.05 -2.57
CA LYS A 192 -15.07 8.74 -1.34
C LYS A 192 -15.90 9.05 -0.09
N GLU A 193 -16.84 10.00 -0.19
CA GLU A 193 -17.80 10.35 0.85
C GLU A 193 -18.75 9.17 1.13
N LYS A 194 -19.30 8.52 0.09
CA LYS A 194 -20.15 7.33 0.27
C LYS A 194 -19.39 6.16 0.92
N GLU A 195 -18.12 5.97 0.57
CA GLU A 195 -17.29 4.96 1.23
C GLU A 195 -16.94 5.34 2.68
N LEU A 196 -16.80 6.63 2.97
CA LEU A 196 -16.63 7.10 4.35
C LEU A 196 -17.90 6.87 5.17
N ASP A 197 -19.08 7.12 4.60
CA ASP A 197 -20.38 6.83 5.21
C ASP A 197 -20.55 5.34 5.48
N PHE A 198 -20.19 4.48 4.52
CA PHE A 198 -20.18 3.04 4.72
C PHE A 198 -19.31 2.63 5.92
N CYS A 199 -18.13 3.25 6.08
CA CYS A 199 -17.27 3.00 7.25
C CYS A 199 -17.92 3.51 8.54
N THR A 200 -18.55 4.69 8.52
CA THR A 200 -19.29 5.22 9.67
C THR A 200 -20.37 4.25 10.13
N GLU A 201 -21.16 3.71 9.21
CA GLU A 201 -22.21 2.73 9.54
C GLU A 201 -21.63 1.43 10.10
N LYS A 202 -20.49 0.95 9.58
CA LYS A 202 -19.83 -0.24 10.13
C LYS A 202 -19.33 -0.02 11.56
N ILE A 203 -18.77 1.14 11.87
CA ILE A 203 -18.30 1.47 13.23
C ILE A 203 -19.47 1.63 14.20
N LYS A 204 -20.58 2.24 13.78
CA LYS A 204 -21.80 2.35 14.61
C LYS A 204 -22.34 0.98 15.02
N VAL A 205 -22.24 -0.01 14.12
CA VAL A 205 -22.63 -1.40 14.41
C VAL A 205 -21.60 -2.10 15.30
N ASN A 206 -20.31 -1.90 15.03
CA ASN A 206 -19.23 -2.44 15.85
C ASN A 206 -18.03 -1.49 15.94
N PHE A 207 -17.86 -0.86 17.10
CA PHE A 207 -16.76 0.06 17.36
C PHE A 207 -15.38 -0.62 17.33
N SER A 208 -15.30 -1.94 17.51
CA SER A 208 -14.05 -2.71 17.45
C SER A 208 -13.63 -3.09 16.03
N ASN A 209 -14.31 -2.58 15.00
CA ASN A 209 -13.99 -2.89 13.61
C ASN A 209 -12.73 -2.13 13.13
N TYR A 210 -11.55 -2.70 13.41
CA TYR A 210 -10.26 -2.14 12.98
C TYR A 210 -10.19 -1.87 11.48
N SER A 211 -10.75 -2.76 10.65
CA SER A 211 -10.71 -2.61 9.20
C SER A 211 -11.45 -1.36 8.73
N SER A 212 -12.57 -1.03 9.38
CA SER A 212 -13.31 0.20 9.10
C SER A 212 -12.55 1.45 9.55
N TRP A 213 -11.96 1.45 10.76
CA TRP A 213 -11.08 2.54 11.21
C TRP A 213 -9.90 2.77 10.27
N HIS A 214 -9.27 1.69 9.82
CA HIS A 214 -8.20 1.75 8.85
C HIS A 214 -8.67 2.35 7.52
N GLN A 215 -9.82 1.92 6.99
CA GLN A 215 -10.37 2.47 5.75
C GLN A 215 -10.64 3.98 5.88
N ARG A 216 -11.16 4.46 7.03
CA ARG A 216 -11.30 5.90 7.30
C ARG A 216 -9.96 6.63 7.24
N SER A 217 -8.89 6.05 7.81
CA SER A 217 -7.56 6.65 7.80
C SER A 217 -7.00 6.88 6.39
N LEU A 218 -7.46 6.12 5.40
CA LEU A 218 -7.12 6.30 3.99
C LEU A 218 -7.98 7.37 3.30
N LEU A 219 -9.27 7.46 3.65
CA LEU A 219 -10.24 8.34 2.99
C LEU A 219 -10.16 9.79 3.50
N LEU A 220 -10.04 9.99 4.82
CA LEU A 220 -10.12 11.31 5.45
C LEU A 220 -9.05 12.30 4.98
N PRO A 221 -7.76 11.91 4.82
CA PRO A 221 -6.76 12.84 4.29
C PRO A 221 -7.03 13.32 2.86
N ILE A 222 -7.76 12.51 2.07
CA ILE A 222 -8.12 12.84 0.68
C ILE A 222 -9.32 13.79 0.66
N LEU A 223 -10.34 13.49 1.46
CA LEU A 223 -11.58 14.27 1.53
C LEU A 223 -11.40 15.61 2.26
N TYR A 224 -10.59 15.63 3.32
CA TYR A 224 -10.41 16.76 4.21
C TYR A 224 -8.93 17.09 4.37
N PRO A 225 -8.22 17.46 3.28
CA PRO A 225 -6.78 17.68 3.33
C PRO A 225 -6.44 18.81 4.30
N TYR A 226 -5.40 18.60 5.13
CA TYR A 226 -4.88 19.65 6.00
C TYR A 226 -4.21 20.75 5.17
N LYS A 227 -4.75 21.97 5.23
CA LYS A 227 -4.26 23.15 4.49
C LYS A 227 -3.35 24.07 5.32
N GLY A 228 -3.17 23.80 6.61
CA GLY A 228 -2.34 24.63 7.48
C GLY A 228 -0.85 24.31 7.38
N GLU A 229 -0.06 25.03 8.17
CA GLU A 229 1.41 24.98 8.13
C GLU A 229 2.03 24.19 9.28
N ALA A 230 1.23 23.59 10.18
CA ALA A 230 1.75 22.83 11.31
C ALA A 230 2.61 21.64 10.86
N LYS A 231 3.71 21.41 11.58
CA LYS A 231 4.66 20.32 11.34
C LYS A 231 4.83 19.48 12.61
N PRO A 232 4.66 18.13 12.55
CA PRO A 232 4.24 17.36 11.39
C PRO A 232 2.81 17.73 10.94
N LYS A 233 2.53 17.56 9.65
CA LYS A 233 1.19 17.84 9.11
C LYS A 233 0.15 17.00 9.84
N LYS A 234 -0.95 17.65 10.24
CA LYS A 234 -2.12 16.95 10.77
C LYS A 234 -2.68 16.01 9.68
N PRO A 235 -3.28 14.87 10.05
CA PRO A 235 -3.80 13.91 9.07
C PRO A 235 -4.93 14.48 8.22
N MET A 236 -5.68 15.47 8.73
CA MET A 236 -6.80 16.12 8.05
C MET A 236 -7.02 17.54 8.58
N GLY A 237 -7.99 18.26 8.00
CA GLY A 237 -8.45 19.57 8.45
C GLY A 237 -8.89 19.57 9.93
N GLU A 238 -8.76 20.71 10.60
CA GLU A 238 -8.94 20.81 12.06
C GLU A 238 -10.36 20.51 12.53
N GLU A 239 -11.36 20.99 11.80
CA GLU A 239 -12.78 20.70 12.06
C GLU A 239 -13.04 19.18 12.02
N LYS A 240 -12.64 18.53 10.92
CA LYS A 240 -12.82 17.08 10.77
C LYS A 240 -12.00 16.27 11.78
N LEU A 241 -10.79 16.70 12.08
CA LEU A 241 -9.95 16.07 13.11
C LEU A 241 -10.64 16.08 14.47
N LYS A 242 -11.31 17.19 14.84
CA LYS A 242 -12.06 17.29 16.09
C LYS A 242 -13.23 16.31 16.11
N GLU A 243 -14.01 16.22 15.03
CA GLU A 243 -15.12 15.25 14.90
C GLU A 243 -14.63 13.80 15.05
N GLU A 244 -13.53 13.42 14.39
CA GLU A 244 -12.98 12.06 14.51
C GLU A 244 -12.44 11.76 15.91
N LEU A 245 -11.84 12.76 16.58
CA LEU A 245 -11.39 12.63 17.97
C LEU A 245 -12.56 12.38 18.92
N GLU A 246 -13.67 13.08 18.76
CA GLU A 246 -14.89 12.86 19.55
C GLU A 246 -15.48 11.46 19.28
N MET A 247 -15.51 11.04 18.01
CA MET A 247 -16.02 9.71 17.63
C MET A 247 -15.16 8.58 18.22
N VAL A 248 -13.83 8.67 18.10
CA VAL A 248 -12.93 7.62 18.63
C VAL A 248 -12.88 7.61 20.15
N LEU A 249 -13.01 8.76 20.81
CA LEU A 249 -13.11 8.83 22.28
C LEU A 249 -14.36 8.08 22.76
N THR A 250 -15.49 8.30 22.09
CA THR A 250 -16.74 7.58 22.40
C THR A 250 -16.56 6.07 22.26
N ALA A 251 -15.90 5.62 21.18
CA ALA A 251 -15.58 4.20 20.97
C ALA A 251 -14.67 3.64 22.08
N ALA A 252 -13.58 4.34 22.41
CA ALA A 252 -12.62 3.93 23.42
C ALA A 252 -13.20 3.88 24.84
N PHE A 253 -14.16 4.75 25.18
CA PHE A 253 -14.87 4.67 26.47
C PHE A 253 -15.96 3.60 26.50
N THR A 254 -16.53 3.25 25.35
CA THR A 254 -17.55 2.19 25.25
C THR A 254 -16.91 0.81 25.43
N ASP A 255 -15.74 0.56 24.84
CA ASP A 255 -14.93 -0.63 25.10
C ASP A 255 -13.45 -0.28 25.26
N PRO A 256 -12.98 -0.03 26.50
CA PRO A 256 -11.58 0.30 26.77
C PRO A 256 -10.58 -0.78 26.39
N ASN A 257 -11.01 -2.03 26.26
CA ASN A 257 -10.13 -3.14 25.88
C ASN A 257 -9.94 -3.26 24.37
N ASP A 258 -10.77 -2.58 23.57
CA ASP A 258 -10.60 -2.56 22.12
C ASP A 258 -9.39 -1.71 21.72
N SER A 259 -8.33 -2.39 21.29
CA SER A 259 -7.14 -1.74 20.77
C SER A 259 -7.38 -0.89 19.51
N SER A 260 -8.45 -1.15 18.75
CA SER A 260 -8.67 -0.51 17.45
C SER A 260 -8.89 0.99 17.57
N ALA A 261 -9.77 1.40 18.49
CA ALA A 261 -10.00 2.81 18.82
C ALA A 261 -8.70 3.50 19.28
N TRP A 262 -7.91 2.86 20.15
CA TRP A 262 -6.64 3.41 20.63
C TRP A 262 -5.59 3.61 19.52
N PHE A 263 -5.45 2.64 18.61
CA PHE A 263 -4.55 2.78 17.47
C PHE A 263 -5.00 3.90 16.53
N TYR A 264 -6.30 4.02 16.29
CA TYR A 264 -6.86 5.08 15.46
C TYR A 264 -6.67 6.46 16.10
N GLN A 265 -6.94 6.59 17.41
CA GLN A 265 -6.69 7.81 18.17
C GLN A 265 -5.22 8.23 18.12
N ARG A 266 -4.31 7.28 18.30
CA ARG A 266 -2.87 7.54 18.19
C ARG A 266 -2.48 8.11 16.83
N TRP A 267 -3.10 7.61 15.75
CA TRP A 267 -2.91 8.18 14.41
C TRP A 267 -3.47 9.60 14.29
N LEU A 268 -4.69 9.87 14.78
CA LEU A 268 -5.29 11.20 14.78
C LEU A 268 -4.43 12.25 15.50
N LEU A 269 -3.85 11.87 16.64
CA LEU A 269 -2.96 12.73 17.44
C LEU A 269 -1.61 13.01 16.79
N GLY A 270 -1.39 12.54 15.55
CA GLY A 270 -0.18 12.87 14.81
C GLY A 270 1.06 12.17 15.37
N TYR A 271 0.91 10.97 15.93
CA TYR A 271 2.04 10.04 16.16
C TYR A 271 2.60 9.58 14.79
N SER A 272 3.11 10.55 14.06
CA SER A 272 3.70 10.45 12.75
C SER A 272 5.18 10.18 12.93
N ARG A 273 5.74 9.37 12.04
CA ARG A 273 7.19 9.20 11.99
C ARG A 273 7.80 10.57 11.68
N PRO A 274 8.78 11.06 12.44
CA PRO A 274 9.39 12.37 12.20
C PRO A 274 9.78 12.47 10.72
N GLU A 275 9.47 13.58 10.06
CA GLU A 275 9.89 13.80 8.67
C GLU A 275 11.41 13.66 8.54
N MET A 276 11.87 13.29 7.35
CA MET A 276 13.30 13.16 7.11
C MET A 276 13.93 14.55 7.22
N ALA A 277 14.76 14.75 8.24
CA ALA A 277 15.45 15.99 8.50
C ALA A 277 16.96 15.73 8.60
N VAL A 278 17.80 16.67 8.18
CA VAL A 278 19.20 16.68 8.64
C VAL A 278 19.14 16.93 10.14
N CYS A 279 19.98 16.27 10.94
CA CYS A 279 20.08 16.47 12.39
C CYS A 279 21.38 17.20 12.75
N ALA A 280 22.44 16.91 12.02
CA ALA A 280 23.76 17.50 12.23
C ALA A 280 24.57 17.41 10.93
N PHE A 281 25.44 18.39 10.73
CA PHE A 281 26.45 18.38 9.67
C PHE A 281 27.78 18.80 10.26
N ARG A 282 28.83 18.01 10.02
CA ARG A 282 30.20 18.30 10.45
C ARG A 282 31.14 18.07 9.30
N ALA A 283 32.04 19.02 9.08
CA ALA A 283 33.04 18.93 8.04
C ALA A 283 34.40 19.38 8.58
N ASN A 284 35.45 18.68 8.15
CA ASN A 284 36.84 19.11 8.30
C ASN A 284 37.52 19.11 6.92
N LYS A 285 38.82 19.38 6.86
CA LYS A 285 39.58 19.47 5.60
C LYS A 285 39.51 18.23 4.70
N LYS A 286 39.23 17.05 5.27
CA LYS A 286 39.29 15.75 4.58
C LYS A 286 38.00 14.94 4.65
N LYS A 287 37.10 15.22 5.59
CA LYS A 287 35.95 14.36 5.89
C LYS A 287 34.73 15.18 6.26
N ILE A 288 33.59 14.72 5.75
CA ILE A 288 32.29 15.28 6.03
C ILE A 288 31.41 14.17 6.61
N VAL A 289 30.62 14.52 7.61
CA VAL A 289 29.61 13.66 8.25
C VAL A 289 28.31 14.41 8.33
N ILE A 290 27.22 13.76 7.93
CA ILE A 290 25.87 14.28 8.05
C ILE A 290 25.00 13.24 8.76
N ALA A 291 24.16 13.69 9.68
CA ALA A 291 23.20 12.87 10.40
C ALA A 291 21.78 13.24 9.98
N PHE A 292 20.86 12.27 10.00
CA PHE A 292 19.46 12.43 9.62
C PHE A 292 18.52 11.84 10.67
N THR A 293 17.25 12.28 10.68
CA THR A 293 16.20 11.73 11.56
C THR A 293 15.77 10.31 11.17
N LYS A 294 16.14 9.87 9.97
CA LYS A 294 15.82 8.55 9.40
C LYS A 294 17.05 7.98 8.67
N PRO A 295 17.26 6.66 8.70
CA PRO A 295 18.30 6.04 7.89
C PRO A 295 18.10 6.28 6.39
N LEU A 296 19.18 6.64 5.69
CA LEU A 296 19.20 6.85 4.24
C LEU A 296 20.18 5.87 3.58
N THR A 297 19.92 5.54 2.32
CA THR A 297 20.91 4.90 1.45
C THR A 297 21.78 5.98 0.78
N ASN A 298 22.98 5.62 0.35
CA ASN A 298 23.86 6.52 -0.38
C ASN A 298 23.40 6.84 -1.82
N LYS A 299 22.42 6.10 -2.35
CA LYS A 299 21.94 6.24 -3.75
C LYS A 299 20.90 7.34 -3.93
N ASP A 300 20.24 7.76 -2.86
CA ASP A 300 19.10 8.68 -2.90
C ASP A 300 19.46 10.12 -2.48
N LEU A 301 20.75 10.39 -2.27
CA LEU A 301 21.24 11.59 -1.61
C LEU A 301 22.19 12.40 -2.49
N LYS A 302 21.76 13.60 -2.83
CA LYS A 302 22.60 14.63 -3.44
C LYS A 302 22.75 15.78 -2.46
N ILE A 303 24.00 16.12 -2.12
CA ILE A 303 24.30 17.20 -1.19
C ILE A 303 25.22 18.19 -1.88
N THR A 304 24.85 19.46 -1.90
CA THR A 304 25.62 20.54 -2.52
C THR A 304 25.93 21.61 -1.49
N LEU A 305 27.21 21.92 -1.31
CA LEU A 305 27.66 23.11 -0.59
C LEU A 305 27.48 24.33 -1.50
N LYS A 306 26.88 25.40 -1.01
CA LYS A 306 26.61 26.60 -1.82
C LYS A 306 27.08 27.89 -1.15
N SER A 307 27.58 28.80 -1.98
CA SER A 307 27.89 30.19 -1.67
C SER A 307 27.20 31.11 -2.69
N LYS A 308 27.44 32.43 -2.62
CA LYS A 308 26.87 33.36 -3.61
C LYS A 308 27.33 33.07 -5.04
N ASP A 309 28.57 32.57 -5.21
CA ASP A 309 29.23 32.45 -6.51
C ASP A 309 29.84 31.05 -6.77
N LYS A 310 29.71 30.11 -5.82
CA LYS A 310 30.30 28.77 -5.92
C LYS A 310 29.34 27.69 -5.42
N GLU A 311 29.30 26.58 -6.14
CA GLU A 311 28.62 25.36 -5.72
C GLU A 311 29.60 24.19 -5.75
N HIS A 312 29.52 23.31 -4.77
CA HIS A 312 30.33 22.10 -4.71
C HIS A 312 29.50 20.91 -4.26
N GLU A 313 29.30 19.96 -5.17
CA GLU A 313 28.56 18.72 -4.88
C GLU A 313 29.43 17.72 -4.15
N LEU A 314 28.90 17.19 -3.05
CA LEU A 314 29.51 16.16 -2.24
C LEU A 314 29.05 14.79 -2.74
N ILE A 315 30.03 14.00 -3.19
CA ILE A 315 29.85 12.66 -3.75
C ILE A 315 30.47 11.59 -2.84
N ASP A 316 30.34 10.32 -3.20
CA ASP A 316 30.98 9.18 -2.51
C ASP A 316 30.55 9.04 -1.03
N TRP A 317 29.24 9.05 -0.78
CA TRP A 317 28.68 8.83 0.55
C TRP A 317 28.75 7.37 1.00
N HIS A 318 29.18 7.17 2.24
CA HIS A 318 29.29 5.88 2.91
C HIS A 318 28.51 5.90 4.22
N THR A 319 27.91 4.77 4.58
CA THR A 319 27.30 4.58 5.89
C THR A 319 28.38 4.45 6.96
N LEU A 320 28.16 5.06 8.12
CA LEU A 320 29.14 5.01 9.21
C LEU A 320 29.26 3.59 9.77
N ASN A 321 28.14 2.85 9.83
CA ASN A 321 28.10 1.45 10.26
C ASN A 321 28.42 0.43 9.15
N LEU A 322 28.83 0.87 7.95
CA LEU A 322 29.11 0.03 6.77
C LEU A 322 27.92 -0.84 6.30
N GLY A 323 26.70 -0.57 6.79
CA GLY A 323 25.46 -1.21 6.35
C GLY A 323 24.88 -0.60 5.07
N PRO A 324 23.78 -1.15 4.53
CA PRO A 324 23.14 -0.63 3.31
C PRO A 324 22.43 0.72 3.50
N SER A 325 22.10 1.09 4.74
CA SER A 325 21.56 2.39 5.11
C SER A 325 22.03 2.78 6.50
N ASP A 326 22.07 4.09 6.76
CA ASP A 326 22.42 4.63 8.06
C ASP A 326 21.80 6.01 8.26
N SER A 327 21.51 6.34 9.51
CA SER A 327 21.15 7.70 9.91
C SER A 327 22.33 8.65 9.83
N MET A 328 23.56 8.14 9.76
CA MET A 328 24.78 8.91 9.60
C MET A 328 25.53 8.50 8.33
N LEU A 329 25.77 9.46 7.45
CA LEU A 329 26.54 9.28 6.23
C LEU A 329 27.81 10.11 6.28
N THR A 330 28.88 9.57 5.71
CA THR A 330 30.18 10.24 5.64
C THR A 330 30.77 10.18 4.24
N THR A 331 31.48 11.22 3.85
CA THR A 331 32.30 11.22 2.64
C THR A 331 33.68 11.79 2.94
N THR A 332 34.67 11.34 2.17
CA THR A 332 36.04 11.84 2.23
C THR A 332 36.27 12.76 1.03
N LEU A 333 36.68 14.00 1.30
CA LEU A 333 37.01 14.98 0.29
C LEU A 333 38.31 14.57 -0.42
N LYS A 334 38.26 14.41 -1.75
CA LYS A 334 39.43 14.09 -2.57
C LYS A 334 40.41 15.27 -2.66
N THR A 335 39.92 16.48 -2.48
CA THR A 335 40.70 17.73 -2.49
C THR A 335 40.33 18.56 -1.25
N GLU A 336 41.30 19.27 -0.66
CA GLU A 336 40.99 20.17 0.45
C GLU A 336 40.10 21.31 -0.07
N ILE A 337 38.95 21.49 0.60
CA ILE A 337 37.99 22.54 0.29
C ILE A 337 38.02 23.55 1.44
N ASP A 338 38.17 24.83 1.13
CA ASP A 338 37.98 25.88 2.13
C ASP A 338 36.49 26.03 2.43
N LEU A 339 36.02 25.31 3.45
CA LEU A 339 34.62 25.29 3.86
C LEU A 339 34.10 26.68 4.29
N LYS A 340 34.99 27.63 4.60
CA LYS A 340 34.62 28.99 5.01
C LYS A 340 33.98 29.81 3.87
N ILE A 341 34.15 29.37 2.62
CA ILE A 341 33.60 30.08 1.46
C ILE A 341 32.13 29.70 1.18
N PHE A 342 31.61 28.64 1.81
CA PHE A 342 30.24 28.16 1.61
C PHE A 342 29.35 28.58 2.79
N ASN A 343 28.13 29.03 2.47
CA ASN A 343 27.24 29.66 3.44
C ASN A 343 26.08 28.75 3.86
N TYR A 344 25.73 27.75 3.04
CA TYR A 344 24.66 26.81 3.32
C TYR A 344 24.83 25.50 2.55
N ILE A 345 24.02 24.50 2.90
CA ILE A 345 24.02 23.17 2.31
C ILE A 345 22.64 22.93 1.74
N GLU A 346 22.59 22.54 0.47
CA GLU A 346 21.38 22.09 -0.18
C GLU A 346 21.39 20.56 -0.22
N VAL A 347 20.36 19.96 0.37
CA VAL A 347 20.18 18.51 0.38
C VAL A 347 19.03 18.17 -0.54
N TYR A 348 19.36 17.63 -1.71
CA TYR A 348 18.38 17.09 -2.63
C TYR A 348 18.22 15.60 -2.37
N THR A 349 16.99 15.25 -1.99
CA THR A 349 16.48 13.88 -2.00
C THR A 349 15.10 13.96 -2.65
N PRO A 350 14.56 12.86 -3.18
CA PRO A 350 13.18 12.82 -3.70
C PRO A 350 12.09 13.18 -2.65
N LEU A 351 12.44 13.54 -1.41
CA LEU A 351 11.57 13.53 -0.24
C LEU A 351 11.39 14.89 0.48
N TYR A 352 11.80 16.03 -0.07
CA TYR A 352 11.69 17.34 0.62
C TYR A 352 10.73 18.36 -0.03
N ARG A 353 9.85 18.99 0.79
CA ARG A 353 9.12 20.25 0.49
C ARG A 353 8.89 21.12 1.75
N ASN A 354 9.30 22.41 1.66
CA ASN A 354 8.64 23.65 2.16
C ASN A 354 9.39 24.56 3.18
N LEU A 355 9.07 25.88 3.15
CA LEU A 355 9.92 27.08 3.05
C LEU A 355 9.32 28.32 3.81
N ALA A 356 8.77 28.16 5.03
CA ALA A 356 8.00 29.23 5.70
C ALA A 356 8.70 30.01 6.84
N SER A 357 9.85 29.56 7.37
CA SER A 357 10.46 30.14 8.60
C SER A 357 11.34 31.40 8.36
N LYS A 358 11.18 32.09 7.22
CA LYS A 358 12.13 33.07 6.65
C LYS A 358 12.26 34.41 7.39
N TRP A 359 11.20 34.92 8.03
CA TRP A 359 11.17 36.34 8.45
C TRP A 359 11.61 36.62 9.89
N ILE A 360 11.38 35.70 10.82
CA ILE A 360 11.70 35.90 12.25
C ILE A 360 13.21 35.74 12.51
N LEU A 361 13.85 34.82 11.79
CA LEU A 361 15.28 34.54 11.86
C LEU A 361 16.15 35.62 11.18
N GLN A 362 15.63 36.28 10.12
CA GLN A 362 16.34 37.37 9.43
C GLN A 362 16.61 38.56 10.35
N LYS A 363 15.71 38.83 11.30
CA LYS A 363 15.85 39.94 12.26
C LYS A 363 16.89 39.61 13.35
N ALA A 364 16.86 38.39 13.90
CA ALA A 364 17.83 37.95 14.91
C ALA A 364 19.26 37.78 14.36
N LEU A 365 19.40 37.36 13.10
CA LEU A 365 20.71 37.24 12.42
C LEU A 365 21.33 38.59 12.04
N MET A 366 20.51 39.62 11.78
CA MET A 366 20.97 41.00 11.54
C MET A 366 21.54 41.67 12.80
N ASP A 367 21.10 41.22 13.96
CA ASP A 367 21.58 41.68 15.26
C ASP A 367 22.84 40.90 15.69
N TRP A 368 22.93 39.61 15.36
CA TRP A 368 24.09 38.75 15.64
C TRP A 368 25.30 39.01 14.71
N SER A 369 25.06 39.45 13.47
CA SER A 369 26.13 39.84 12.53
C SER A 369 26.88 41.12 12.91
N LYS A 370 26.55 41.74 14.05
CA LYS A 370 27.17 42.99 14.55
C LYS A 370 28.10 42.77 15.75
N THR A 371 28.27 41.53 16.24
CA THR A 371 29.17 41.23 17.37
C THR A 371 30.56 40.78 16.88
N GLU A 372 31.61 41.47 17.34
CA GLU A 372 32.96 41.44 16.76
C GLU A 372 33.79 40.15 16.96
N ASN A 373 33.33 39.14 17.72
CA ASN A 373 34.10 37.89 17.88
C ASN A 373 33.22 36.64 17.89
N ILE A 374 33.54 35.68 17.00
CA ILE A 374 32.94 34.35 16.94
C ILE A 374 33.48 33.51 18.12
N PRO A 375 32.65 33.00 19.04
CA PRO A 375 33.12 32.18 20.16
C PRO A 375 33.66 30.82 19.67
N LYS A 376 34.86 30.42 20.11
CA LYS A 376 35.52 29.15 19.74
C LYS A 376 35.05 27.93 20.54
N GLN A 377 34.35 28.14 21.65
CA GLN A 377 33.98 27.11 22.62
C GLN A 377 32.47 27.10 22.83
N LEU A 378 31.84 25.92 22.73
CA LEU A 378 30.41 25.72 23.00
C LEU A 378 30.25 25.02 24.36
N ASN A 379 29.81 25.76 25.38
CA ASN A 379 29.64 25.24 26.73
C ASN A 379 28.19 24.78 26.98
N LEU A 380 28.00 23.47 27.19
CA LEU A 380 26.70 22.81 27.42
C LEU A 380 26.63 22.12 28.79
N ASN A 381 27.49 22.52 29.74
CA ASN A 381 27.63 21.87 31.05
C ASN A 381 26.35 21.91 31.90
N ASP A 382 25.48 22.90 31.68
CA ASP A 382 24.25 23.07 32.46
C ASP A 382 23.07 22.24 31.92
N LEU A 383 23.23 21.62 30.74
CA LEU A 383 22.18 20.82 30.12
C LEU A 383 22.15 19.39 30.68
N LYS A 384 20.99 19.01 31.21
CA LYS A 384 20.72 17.66 31.72
C LYS A 384 20.33 16.67 30.61
N GLN A 385 19.83 17.18 29.48
CA GLN A 385 19.42 16.39 28.31
C GLN A 385 19.58 17.25 27.03
N LEU A 386 20.06 16.64 25.94
CA LEU A 386 20.06 17.26 24.62
C LEU A 386 18.74 16.90 23.92
N THR A 387 17.88 17.90 23.70
CA THR A 387 16.66 17.78 22.89
C THR A 387 16.91 18.37 21.50
N THR A 388 16.27 17.84 20.46
CA THR A 388 16.40 18.34 19.09
C THR A 388 15.82 19.75 18.94
N LEU A 389 16.57 20.65 18.29
CA LEU A 389 16.07 21.96 17.86
C LEU A 389 15.22 21.80 16.60
N THR A 390 14.07 22.47 16.57
CA THR A 390 12.99 22.21 15.58
C THR A 390 12.91 23.22 14.41
N ASP A 391 13.92 24.07 14.14
CA ASP A 391 14.07 24.88 12.90
C ASP A 391 15.42 25.66 12.84
N PRO A 392 15.85 26.23 11.68
CA PRO A 392 16.91 25.74 10.79
C PRO A 392 18.36 25.79 11.32
N GLN A 393 19.18 24.89 10.78
CA GLN A 393 20.49 24.48 11.30
C GLN A 393 21.63 25.40 10.86
N TYR A 394 22.23 26.06 11.84
CA TYR A 394 23.49 26.76 11.69
C TYR A 394 24.65 25.77 11.64
N LEU A 395 25.58 26.00 10.71
CA LEU A 395 26.91 25.41 10.80
C LEU A 395 27.62 26.04 12.00
N CYS A 396 27.69 25.33 13.13
CA CYS A 396 28.50 25.75 14.27
C CYS A 396 29.85 25.01 14.20
N ILE A 397 30.91 25.73 13.87
CA ILE A 397 32.29 25.24 14.03
C ILE A 397 32.74 25.71 15.40
N ALA A 398 32.68 24.82 16.39
CA ALA A 398 33.31 25.02 17.69
C ALA A 398 34.57 24.14 17.75
N ASP A 399 35.68 24.73 18.20
CA ASP A 399 36.94 24.01 18.40
C ASP A 399 36.86 23.07 19.62
N GLU A 400 35.97 23.38 20.59
CA GLU A 400 35.78 22.62 21.81
C GLU A 400 34.29 22.64 22.28
N ILE A 401 33.79 21.50 22.76
CA ILE A 401 32.42 21.35 23.32
C ILE A 401 32.52 20.81 24.75
N LEU A 402 32.01 21.56 25.73
CA LEU A 402 31.96 21.13 27.13
C LEU A 402 30.59 20.50 27.43
N LEU A 403 30.58 19.27 27.97
CA LEU A 403 29.37 18.51 28.30
C LEU A 403 29.25 18.26 29.80
N SER A 404 28.02 18.17 30.30
CA SER A 404 27.73 17.72 31.67
C SER A 404 28.12 16.25 31.87
N ASP A 405 28.45 15.85 33.11
CA ASP A 405 28.91 14.49 33.40
C ASP A 405 27.83 13.42 33.14
N ASN A 406 26.55 13.78 33.29
CA ASN A 406 25.41 12.95 32.89
C ASN A 406 25.36 12.71 31.37
N LEU A 407 25.67 13.74 30.56
CA LEU A 407 25.75 13.59 29.11
C LEU A 407 26.99 12.79 28.71
N LYS A 408 28.15 13.00 29.36
CA LYS A 408 29.35 12.20 29.11
C LYS A 408 29.10 10.71 29.34
N GLN A 409 28.54 10.33 30.49
CA GLN A 409 28.24 8.93 30.81
C GLN A 409 27.28 8.28 29.81
N ARG A 410 26.25 9.00 29.37
CA ARG A 410 25.23 8.47 28.45
C ARG A 410 25.75 8.21 27.03
N TYR A 411 26.80 8.90 26.61
CA TYR A 411 27.37 8.84 25.26
C TYR A 411 28.80 8.29 25.22
N THR A 412 29.28 7.68 26.31
CA THR A 412 30.63 7.10 26.48
C THR A 412 31.03 6.04 25.46
N GLN A 413 30.07 5.40 24.78
CA GLN A 413 30.37 4.38 23.76
C GLN A 413 30.61 4.96 22.35
N LEU A 414 30.54 6.29 22.17
CA LEU A 414 30.81 6.91 20.88
C LEU A 414 32.31 7.14 20.72
N LYS A 415 32.88 6.52 19.69
CA LYS A 415 34.23 6.82 19.21
C LYS A 415 34.32 8.31 18.89
N THR A 416 35.37 8.96 19.40
CA THR A 416 35.65 10.35 19.03
C THR A 416 36.13 10.40 17.58
N PHE A 417 36.11 11.59 16.98
CA PHE A 417 36.64 11.77 15.61
C PHE A 417 38.15 11.51 15.51
N GLN A 418 38.85 11.37 16.64
CA GLN A 418 40.26 10.98 16.70
C GLN A 418 40.43 9.45 16.71
N ASP A 419 39.37 8.70 17.01
CA ASP A 419 39.36 7.23 17.11
C ASP A 419 38.91 6.53 15.80
N ILE A 420 38.69 7.31 14.73
CA ILE A 420 38.32 6.88 13.36
C ILE A 420 39.24 7.60 12.39
#